data_AF-A0A3B8WPP7-F1
#
_entry.id   AF-A0A3B8WPP7-F1
#
_cell.length_a   1.000
_cell.length_b   1.000
_cell.length_c   1.000
_cell.angle_alpha   90.00
_cell.angle_beta   90.00
_cell.angle_gamma   90.00
#
_symmetry.space_group_name_H-M   'P 1'
#
loop_
_entity.id
_entity.type
_entity.pdbx_description
1 polymer ?
#
loop_
_entity_poly.entity_id
_entity_poly.type
_entity_poly.pdbx_seq_one_letter_code
_entity_poly.pdbx_strand_id
1 'polypeptide(L)' 'EQKQKYLPKMASGEMITAIAMTEPGAGSDLQGVKTTAIRQGDHYILNGSKTFITNGQLADLVIVVAKTDPKEGAKG' A
#
# COMPACT_ATOMS: atom_id res chain seq x y z
N GLU A 1 4.10 11.37 14.54
CA GLU A 1 2.65 11.57 14.31
C GLU A 1 1.91 10.29 13.91
N GLN A 2 2.18 9.70 12.73
CA GLN A 2 1.44 8.52 12.24
C GLN A 2 1.40 7.34 13.22
N LYS A 3 2.53 6.96 13.82
CA LYS A 3 2.58 5.86 14.82
C LYS A 3 1.61 6.08 15.98
N GLN A 4 1.56 7.29 16.52
CA GLN A 4 0.66 7.64 17.63
C GLN A 4 -0.81 7.65 17.20
N LYS A 5 -1.08 7.99 15.94
CA LYS A 5 -2.43 8.00 15.38
C LYS A 5 -2.99 6.59 15.13
N TYR A 6 -2.16 5.66 14.64
CA TYR A 6 -2.62 4.36 14.13
C TYR A 6 -2.32 3.20 15.07
N LEU A 7 -1.13 3.10 15.66
CA LEU A 7 -0.72 1.92 16.42
C LEU A 7 -1.60 1.63 17.65
N PRO A 8 -2.05 2.62 18.45
CA PRO A 8 -2.95 2.35 19.57
C PRO A 8 -4.29 1.73 19.13
N LYS A 9 -4.86 2.19 18.01
CA LYS A 9 -6.13 1.67 17.47
C LYS A 9 -6.01 0.29 16.85
N MET A 10 -4.86 0.01 16.21
CA MET A 10 -4.53 -1.33 15.74
C MET A 10 -4.38 -2.30 16.92
N ALA A 11 -3.74 -1.86 18.02
CA ALA A 11 -3.53 -2.67 19.20
C ALA A 11 -4.83 -2.92 20.00
N SER A 12 -5.76 -1.96 20.04
CA SER A 12 -7.06 -2.14 20.70
C SER A 12 -8.08 -2.91 19.85
N GLY A 13 -7.82 -3.12 18.56
CA GLY A 13 -8.74 -3.77 17.62
C GLY A 13 -9.83 -2.84 17.07
N GLU A 14 -9.81 -1.55 17.42
CA GLU A 14 -10.69 -0.52 16.85
C GLU A 14 -10.44 -0.25 15.36
N MET A 15 -9.25 -0.63 14.86
CA MET A 15 -8.85 -0.44 13.48
C MET A 15 -8.34 -1.76 12.88
N ILE A 16 -9.04 -2.26 11.87
CA ILE A 16 -8.59 -3.39 11.07
C ILE A 16 -7.73 -2.85 9.93
N THR A 17 -6.57 -3.48 9.73
CA THR A 17 -5.62 -3.06 8.69
C THR A 17 -5.39 -4.16 7.67
N ALA A 18 -5.01 -3.74 6.47
CA ALA A 18 -4.58 -4.62 5.40
C ALA A 18 -3.24 -4.13 4.81
N ILE A 19 -2.48 -5.07 4.25
CA ILE A 19 -1.23 -4.77 3.56
C ILE A 19 -1.36 -5.23 2.11
N ALA A 20 -1.34 -4.28 1.18
CA ALA A 20 -1.54 -4.48 -0.23
C ALA A 20 -0.21 -4.50 -1.01
N MET A 21 0.41 -5.68 -1.04
CA MET A 21 1.67 -5.94 -1.75
C MET A 21 1.45 -6.60 -3.10
N THR A 22 0.80 -7.76 -3.11
CA THR A 22 0.64 -8.64 -4.27
C THR A 22 -0.24 -8.03 -5.37
N GLU A 23 0.20 -8.22 -6.61
CA GLU A 23 -0.50 -7.86 -7.84
C GLU A 23 -0.75 -9.13 -8.68
N PRO A 24 -1.73 -9.13 -9.61
CA PRO A 24 -1.96 -10.27 -10.49
C PRO A 24 -0.71 -10.74 -11.26
N GLY A 25 0.24 -9.83 -11.53
CA GLY A 25 1.51 -10.12 -12.19
C GLY A 25 2.76 -10.07 -11.31
N ALA A 26 2.63 -9.85 -9.99
CA ALA A 26 3.78 -9.71 -9.08
C ALA A 26 3.44 -10.22 -7.67
N GLY A 27 4.10 -11.30 -7.25
CA GLY A 27 3.99 -11.88 -5.90
C GLY A 27 5.34 -11.99 -5.23
N SER A 28 6.13 -13.01 -5.58
CA SER A 28 7.48 -13.20 -5.04
C SER A 28 8.46 -12.10 -5.49
N ASP A 29 8.30 -11.60 -6.72
CA ASP A 29 9.04 -10.44 -7.21
C ASP A 29 8.31 -9.14 -6.84
N LEU A 30 8.51 -8.67 -5.61
CA LEU A 30 7.90 -7.44 -5.12
C LEU A 30 8.49 -6.19 -5.79
N GLN A 31 9.72 -6.25 -6.32
CA GLN A 31 10.32 -5.12 -7.06
C GLN A 31 9.63 -4.93 -8.43
N GLY A 32 9.01 -5.98 -8.95
CA GLY A 32 8.25 -6.00 -10.19
C GLY A 32 6.85 -5.35 -10.13
N VAL A 33 6.42 -4.80 -8.99
CA VAL A 33 5.10 -4.15 -8.89
C VAL A 33 4.93 -3.02 -9.92
N LYS A 34 3.71 -2.92 -10.44
CA LYS A 34 3.30 -1.94 -11.45
C LYS A 34 2.37 -0.86 -10.91
N THR A 35 1.80 -1.04 -9.72
CA THR A 35 1.02 0.02 -9.06
C THR A 35 1.90 1.24 -8.89
N THR A 36 1.41 2.40 -9.32
CA THR A 36 2.12 3.68 -9.26
C THR A 36 1.47 4.62 -8.26
N ALA A 37 2.28 5.46 -7.63
CA ALA A 37 1.85 6.59 -6.82
C ALA A 37 2.55 7.84 -7.34
N ILE A 38 1.88 8.63 -8.17
CA ILE A 38 2.48 9.82 -8.80
C ILE A 38 2.11 11.08 -8.01
N ARG A 39 3.11 11.85 -7.58
CA ARG A 39 2.89 13.09 -6.83
C ARG A 39 2.19 14.14 -7.71
N GLN A 40 1.09 14.69 -7.21
CA GLN A 40 0.37 15.82 -7.79
C GLN A 40 0.20 16.89 -6.71
N GLY A 41 1.17 17.82 -6.63
CA GLY A 41 1.20 18.83 -5.58
C GLY A 41 1.44 18.23 -4.19
N ASP A 42 0.43 18.32 -3.34
CA ASP A 42 0.45 17.88 -1.94
C ASP A 42 0.00 16.44 -1.70
N HIS A 43 -0.51 15.75 -2.74
CA HIS A 43 -0.99 14.38 -2.66
C HIS A 43 -0.39 13.49 -3.75
N TYR A 44 -0.74 12.20 -3.71
CA TYR A 44 -0.36 11.21 -4.70
C TYR A 44 -1.60 10.63 -5.38
N ILE A 45 -1.52 10.45 -6.70
CA ILE A 45 -2.49 9.67 -7.47
C ILE A 45 -1.99 8.22 -7.52
N LEU A 46 -2.74 7.34 -6.86
CA LEU A 46 -2.46 5.91 -6.81
C LEU A 46 -3.23 5.20 -7.94
N ASN A 47 -2.53 4.42 -8.78
CA ASN A 47 -3.14 3.70 -9.89
C ASN A 47 -2.52 2.30 -10.06
N GLY A 48 -3.36 1.26 -10.05
CA GLY A 48 -2.95 -0.13 -10.19
C GLY A 48 -3.99 -1.11 -9.65
N SER A 49 -3.64 -2.40 -9.60
CA SER A 49 -4.51 -3.48 -9.13
C SER A 49 -3.78 -4.37 -8.13
N LYS A 50 -4.38 -4.59 -6.97
CA LYS A 50 -3.89 -5.49 -5.92
C LYS A 50 -4.81 -6.70 -5.78
N THR A 51 -4.24 -7.85 -5.43
CA THR A 51 -5.00 -9.11 -5.30
C THR A 51 -4.52 -9.93 -4.10
N PHE A 52 -5.39 -10.80 -3.57
CA PHE A 52 -5.11 -11.64 -2.39
C PHE A 52 -4.78 -10.85 -1.12
N ILE A 53 -5.49 -9.73 -0.90
CA ILE A 53 -5.27 -8.86 0.25
C ILE A 53 -6.11 -9.32 1.43
N THR A 54 -5.46 -9.94 2.42
CA THR A 54 -6.07 -10.28 3.71
C THR A 54 -6.69 -9.04 4.33
N ASN A 55 -7.91 -9.18 4.84
CA ASN A 55 -8.75 -8.10 5.38
C ASN A 55 -9.13 -6.99 4.39
N GLY A 56 -8.90 -7.14 3.08
CA GLY A 56 -9.10 -6.06 2.11
C GLY A 56 -10.51 -5.43 2.12
N GLN A 57 -11.56 -6.20 2.41
CA GLN A 57 -12.94 -5.71 2.52
C GLN A 57 -13.27 -5.10 3.89
N LEU A 58 -12.55 -5.51 4.94
CA LEU A 58 -12.82 -5.12 6.33
C LEU A 58 -11.88 -4.02 6.83
N ALA A 59 -10.87 -3.64 6.04
CA ALA A 59 -9.82 -2.74 6.48
C ALA A 59 -10.29 -1.27 6.51
N ASP A 60 -10.05 -0.60 7.63
CA ASP A 60 -10.18 0.85 7.77
C ASP A 60 -8.97 1.58 7.20
N LEU A 61 -7.81 0.90 7.16
CA LEU A 61 -6.54 1.42 6.65
C LEU A 61 -5.81 0.35 5.84
N VAL A 62 -5.38 0.71 4.63
CA VAL A 62 -4.60 -0.16 3.75
C VAL A 62 -3.20 0.42 3.55
N ILE A 63 -2.18 -0.36 3.87
CA ILE A 63 -0.79 -0.04 3.57
C ILE A 63 -0.51 -0.56 2.16
N VAL A 64 -0.34 0.34 1.19
CA VAL A 64 -0.15 -0.03 -0.23
C VAL A 64 1.31 0.12 -0.63
N VAL A 65 1.87 -0.91 -1.27
CA VAL A 65 3.17 -0.81 -1.96
C VAL A 65 2.94 -0.36 -3.40
N ALA A 66 3.58 0.73 -3.78
CA ALA A 66 3.50 1.34 -5.11
C ALA A 66 4.84 2.01 -5.46
N LYS A 67 5.13 2.11 -6.76
CA LYS A 67 6.28 2.86 -7.27
C LYS A 67 5.96 4.34 -7.37
N THR A 68 6.79 5.17 -6.78
CA THR A 68 6.74 6.63 -6.91
C THR A 68 7.51 7.15 -8.12
N ASP A 69 8.56 6.42 -8.55
CA ASP A 69 9.19 6.61 -9.86
C ASP A 69 9.45 5.25 -10.55
N PRO A 70 8.73 4.92 -11.64
CA PRO A 70 8.95 3.69 -12.40
C PRO A 70 10.37 3.52 -12.96
N LYS A 71 11.13 4.61 -13.12
CA LYS A 71 12.49 4.58 -13.68
C LYS A 71 13.56 4.22 -12.66
N GLU A 72 13.27 4.36 -11.37
CA GLU A 72 14.25 4.17 -10.27
C GLU A 72 14.25 2.75 -9.67
N GLY A 73 13.49 1.81 -10.26
CA GLY A 73 13.48 0.41 -9.84
C GLY A 73 13.07 0.25 -8.37
N ALA A 74 13.87 -0.45 -7.56
CA ALA A 74 13.59 -0.66 -6.13
C ALA A 74 13.78 0.59 -5.25
N LYS A 75 14.37 1.67 -5.79
CA LYS A 75 14.52 2.95 -5.09
C LYS A 75 13.34 3.91 -5.36
N GLY A 76 12.50 3.55 -6.32
CA GLY A 76 11.35 4.32 -6.79
C GLY A 76 10.04 3.85 -6.22
#